data_AF-A0A3L7RBW2-F1
#
_entry.id   AF-A0A3L7RBW2-F1
#
_cell.length_a   1.000
_cell.length_b   1.000
_cell.length_c   1.000
_cell.angle_alpha   90.00
_cell.angle_beta   90.00
_cell.angle_gamma   90.00
#
_symmetry.space_group_name_H-M   'P 1'
#
loop_
_entity.id
_entity.type
_entity.pdbx_description
1 polymer ?
#
loop_
_entity_poly.entity_id
_entity_poly.type
_entity_poly.pdbx_seq_one_letter_code
_entity_poly.pdbx_strand_id
1 'polypeptide(L)'
;MPTRFALAAVVLATASLGAASAPPVGGSSSSRPNIYTTTPGYANPRDAVVADVLLNRIVFSDGVQVNESEFVYPGQVLQLTYNGPLARFRTQNGHLATVGTPGVRYIEAEDGNPASISDQDRLLFADRMKLAWGNANLNNRVQLQTQAGYGFIVGLETQIWDSNFAQDSRPELFIFEDQGNSVMTIQALDDDLHEIGTPVEVRAVDIASINPTKVWVGRWNQNGSPQSGTYELKMASIDLSQLGVTHLKWFKITTNVQGGGEASADLKIVAVDTSPAPAAQTMTFD
;
A
#
# COMPACT_ATOMS: atom_id res chain seq x y z
N MET A 1 -34.70 -44.00 59.12
CA MET A 1 -34.68 -43.79 57.65
C MET A 1 -34.26 -42.34 57.39
N PRO A 2 -33.03 -42.07 56.94
CA PRO A 2 -32.60 -40.72 56.59
C PRO A 2 -32.78 -40.48 55.08
N THR A 3 -33.55 -39.45 54.76
CA THR A 3 -33.72 -38.85 53.44
C THR A 3 -32.40 -38.23 52.97
N ARG A 4 -31.87 -38.71 51.84
CA ARG A 4 -30.74 -38.09 51.15
C ARG A 4 -31.27 -37.06 50.16
N PHE A 5 -30.92 -35.79 50.35
CA PHE A 5 -31.02 -34.77 49.32
C PHE A 5 -29.86 -34.97 48.33
N ALA A 6 -30.18 -35.22 47.06
CA ALA A 6 -29.22 -35.15 45.97
C ALA A 6 -29.22 -33.71 45.43
N LEU A 7 -28.10 -33.01 45.62
CA LEU A 7 -27.84 -31.72 44.99
C LEU A 7 -27.47 -31.99 43.52
N ALA A 8 -28.37 -31.66 42.59
CA ALA A 8 -28.06 -31.70 41.16
C ALA A 8 -27.27 -30.43 40.81
N ALA A 9 -25.95 -30.57 40.63
CA ALA A 9 -25.13 -29.52 40.05
C ALA A 9 -25.46 -29.42 38.55
N VAL A 10 -26.11 -28.33 38.15
CA VAL A 10 -26.30 -27.97 36.75
C VAL A 10 -24.97 -27.44 36.24
N VAL A 11 -24.24 -28.26 35.49
CA VAL A 11 -23.08 -27.81 34.71
C VAL A 11 -23.62 -27.18 33.43
N LEU A 12 -23.62 -25.85 33.34
CA LEU A 12 -23.76 -25.16 32.06
C LEU A 12 -22.48 -25.41 31.26
N ALA A 13 -22.56 -26.29 30.27
CA ALA A 13 -21.54 -26.39 29.24
C ALA A 13 -21.61 -25.13 28.37
N THR A 14 -20.72 -24.18 28.61
CA THR A 14 -20.42 -23.14 27.62
C THR A 14 -19.74 -23.82 26.44
N ALA A 15 -20.48 -24.04 25.36
CA ALA A 15 -19.89 -24.38 24.08
C ALA A 15 -19.02 -23.19 23.66
N SER A 16 -17.71 -23.32 23.82
CA SER A 16 -16.74 -22.47 23.13
C SER A 16 -16.94 -22.72 21.64
N LEU A 17 -17.57 -21.76 20.95
CA LEU A 17 -17.45 -21.65 19.51
C LEU A 17 -15.95 -21.53 19.21
N GLY A 18 -15.34 -22.64 18.79
CA GLY A 18 -13.97 -22.66 18.34
C GLY A 18 -13.84 -21.63 17.22
N ALA A 19 -12.94 -20.67 17.41
CA ALA A 19 -12.53 -19.76 16.36
C ALA A 19 -12.15 -20.62 15.14
N ALA A 20 -12.90 -20.47 14.05
CA ALA A 20 -12.52 -21.03 12.78
C ALA A 20 -11.15 -20.41 12.46
N SER A 21 -10.11 -21.23 12.51
CA SER A 21 -8.80 -20.88 11.95
C SER A 21 -9.05 -20.53 10.48
N ALA A 22 -8.92 -19.25 10.14
CA ALA A 22 -8.92 -18.81 8.76
C ALA A 22 -7.88 -19.64 7.99
N PRO A 23 -8.23 -20.21 6.82
CA PRO A 23 -7.25 -20.92 6.02
C PRO A 23 -6.14 -19.93 5.63
N PRO A 24 -4.88 -20.38 5.54
CA PRO A 24 -3.83 -19.54 4.97
C PRO A 24 -4.24 -19.20 3.54
N VAL A 25 -4.39 -17.90 3.25
CA VAL A 25 -4.60 -17.39 1.89
C VAL A 25 -3.28 -17.56 1.15
N GLY A 26 -3.00 -18.79 0.73
CA GLY A 26 -1.94 -19.09 -0.22
C GLY A 26 -2.40 -18.64 -1.59
N GLY A 27 -2.08 -17.40 -1.97
CA GLY A 27 -2.28 -16.91 -3.32
C GLY A 27 -1.50 -17.80 -4.31
N SER A 28 -2.23 -18.56 -5.12
CA SER A 28 -1.69 -19.29 -6.26
C SER A 28 -0.83 -18.36 -7.11
N SER A 29 0.37 -18.80 -7.48
CA SER A 29 1.32 -18.07 -8.33
C SER A 29 0.88 -17.90 -9.79
N SER A 30 -0.38 -18.18 -10.15
CA SER A 30 -0.86 -18.21 -11.54
C SER A 30 -1.79 -17.07 -11.98
N SER A 31 -2.11 -16.09 -11.13
CA SER A 31 -3.06 -15.01 -11.46
C SER A 31 -2.56 -13.60 -11.15
N ARG A 32 -1.23 -13.39 -11.05
CA ARG A 32 -0.67 -12.07 -10.76
C ARG A 32 -0.66 -11.20 -12.02
N PRO A 33 -1.04 -9.90 -11.95
CA PRO A 33 -0.96 -9.01 -13.09
C PRO A 33 0.48 -8.79 -13.57
N ASN A 34 0.66 -8.60 -14.87
CA ASN A 34 1.93 -8.22 -15.47
C ASN A 34 2.10 -6.70 -15.43
N ILE A 35 3.23 -6.24 -14.89
CA ILE A 35 3.55 -4.82 -14.73
C ILE A 35 4.55 -4.38 -15.80
N TYR A 36 4.23 -3.30 -16.51
CA TYR A 36 5.08 -2.73 -17.55
C TYR A 36 5.53 -1.33 -17.17
N THR A 37 6.83 -1.09 -17.27
CA THR A 37 7.46 0.19 -16.93
C THR A 37 8.25 0.75 -18.11
N THR A 38 8.44 2.07 -18.16
CA THR A 38 9.34 2.75 -19.10
C THR A 38 10.43 3.53 -18.36
N THR A 39 11.58 3.69 -19.00
CA THR A 39 12.70 4.52 -18.52
C THR A 39 13.05 5.54 -19.59
N PRO A 40 12.45 6.75 -19.56
CA PRO A 40 12.65 7.76 -20.60
C PRO A 40 14.14 8.06 -20.85
N GLY A 41 14.54 8.13 -22.11
CA GLY A 41 15.93 8.38 -22.51
C GLY A 41 16.83 7.14 -22.55
N TYR A 42 16.32 5.96 -22.19
CA TYR A 42 17.09 4.71 -22.20
C TYR A 42 16.34 3.61 -22.93
N ALA A 43 16.95 3.02 -23.96
CA ALA A 43 16.39 1.87 -24.69
C ALA A 43 16.43 0.58 -23.87
N ASN A 44 17.36 0.50 -22.92
CA ASN A 44 17.52 -0.62 -21.99
C ASN A 44 17.42 -0.08 -20.55
N PRO A 45 16.41 -0.51 -19.77
CA PRO A 45 16.25 -0.11 -18.37
C PRO A 45 17.46 -0.44 -17.49
N ARG A 46 18.35 -1.35 -17.92
CA ARG A 46 19.59 -1.68 -17.20
C ARG A 46 20.64 -0.58 -17.24
N ASP A 47 20.54 0.36 -18.18
CA ASP A 47 21.52 1.44 -18.37
C ASP A 47 21.07 2.73 -17.66
N ALA A 48 19.85 2.71 -17.10
CA ALA A 48 19.17 3.82 -16.45
C ALA A 48 19.53 3.97 -14.96
N VAL A 49 20.83 3.99 -14.63
CA VAL A 49 21.35 3.99 -13.22
C VAL A 49 20.75 5.10 -12.35
N VAL A 50 20.30 6.18 -12.97
CA VAL A 50 19.64 7.30 -12.29
C VAL A 50 18.25 7.61 -12.85
N ALA A 51 17.79 6.95 -13.93
CA ALA A 51 16.60 7.43 -14.64
C ALA A 51 15.31 7.19 -13.87
N ASP A 52 14.29 7.97 -14.24
CA ASP A 52 12.92 7.77 -13.78
C ASP A 52 12.36 6.44 -14.31
N VAL A 53 11.51 5.81 -13.49
CA VAL A 53 10.86 4.55 -13.80
C VAL A 53 9.38 4.80 -13.77
N LEU A 54 8.77 4.93 -14.94
CA LEU A 54 7.35 5.26 -15.05
C LEU A 54 6.54 3.97 -15.18
N LEU A 55 5.54 3.79 -14.32
CA LEU A 55 4.53 2.76 -14.48
C LEU A 55 3.68 3.10 -15.72
N ASN A 56 3.74 2.25 -16.74
CA ASN A 56 3.08 2.50 -18.03
C ASN A 56 1.72 1.79 -18.11
N ARG A 57 1.69 0.49 -17.79
CA ARG A 57 0.45 -0.28 -17.79
C ARG A 57 0.49 -1.50 -16.88
N ILE A 58 -0.69 -1.96 -16.50
CA ILE A 58 -0.93 -3.22 -15.80
C ILE A 58 -1.78 -4.10 -16.71
N VAL A 59 -1.40 -5.37 -16.86
CA VAL A 59 -2.14 -6.36 -17.66
C VAL A 59 -2.57 -7.51 -16.77
N PHE A 60 -3.88 -7.67 -16.60
CA PHE A 60 -4.48 -8.73 -15.80
C PHE A 60 -4.40 -10.09 -16.50
N SER A 61 -4.59 -11.19 -15.75
CA SER A 61 -4.44 -12.54 -16.32
C SER A 61 -5.51 -12.89 -17.35
N ASP A 62 -6.62 -12.17 -17.38
CA ASP A 62 -7.68 -12.31 -18.38
C ASP A 62 -7.44 -11.44 -19.64
N GLY A 63 -6.34 -10.70 -19.68
CA GLY A 63 -5.92 -9.89 -20.83
C GLY A 63 -6.39 -8.43 -20.80
N VAL A 64 -7.22 -8.02 -19.83
CA VAL A 64 -7.58 -6.61 -19.65
C VAL A 64 -6.33 -5.80 -19.29
N GLN A 65 -6.26 -4.59 -19.82
CA GLN A 65 -5.10 -3.69 -19.65
C GLN A 65 -5.58 -2.36 -19.12
N VAL A 66 -4.87 -1.84 -18.12
CA VAL A 66 -5.06 -0.50 -17.56
C VAL A 66 -3.79 0.29 -17.83
N ASN A 67 -3.92 1.43 -18.51
CA ASN A 67 -2.80 2.28 -18.91
C ASN A 67 -2.54 3.39 -17.89
N GLU A 68 -1.41 4.08 -18.02
CA GLU A 68 -0.96 5.15 -17.12
C GLU A 68 -2.01 6.23 -16.85
N SER A 69 -2.79 6.58 -17.88
CA SER A 69 -3.86 7.59 -17.78
C SER A 69 -5.08 7.14 -16.97
N GLU A 70 -5.19 5.85 -16.66
CA GLU A 70 -6.34 5.24 -15.99
C GLU A 70 -6.01 4.88 -14.52
N PHE A 71 -4.77 5.10 -14.09
CA PHE A 71 -4.37 4.91 -12.71
C PHE A 71 -4.94 5.99 -11.81
N VAL A 72 -5.38 5.57 -10.64
CA VAL A 72 -5.85 6.45 -9.57
C VAL A 72 -4.78 6.48 -8.48
N TYR A 73 -4.25 7.66 -8.19
CA TYR A 73 -3.20 7.82 -7.19
C TYR A 73 -3.76 8.32 -5.86
N PRO A 74 -2.98 8.21 -4.76
CA PRO A 74 -3.26 8.94 -3.53
C PRO A 74 -3.30 10.46 -3.74
N GLY A 75 -4.43 11.08 -3.41
CA GLY A 75 -4.62 12.53 -3.45
C GLY A 75 -4.56 13.21 -2.08
N GLN A 76 -4.70 12.43 -1.00
CA GLN A 76 -4.72 12.92 0.39
C GLN A 76 -4.09 11.91 1.35
N VAL A 77 -3.42 12.41 2.40
CA VAL A 77 -2.93 11.63 3.53
C VAL A 77 -3.34 12.35 4.82
N LEU A 78 -3.96 11.63 5.76
CA LEU A 78 -4.55 12.19 6.98
C LEU A 78 -4.19 11.36 8.21
N GLN A 79 -4.45 11.93 9.40
CA GLN A 79 -4.35 11.25 10.70
C GLN A 79 -3.04 10.49 10.90
N LEU A 80 -1.92 11.13 10.57
CA LEU A 80 -0.61 10.52 10.73
C LEU A 80 -0.34 10.22 12.20
N THR A 81 -0.05 8.95 12.47
CA THR A 81 0.55 8.43 13.69
C THR A 81 1.91 7.87 13.35
N TYR A 82 2.95 8.35 14.03
CA TYR A 82 4.32 7.92 13.80
C TYR A 82 5.06 7.94 15.13
N ASN A 83 5.40 6.76 15.62
CA ASN A 83 6.00 6.59 16.94
C ASN A 83 7.32 5.82 16.76
N GLY A 84 8.40 6.53 16.47
CA GLY A 84 9.72 5.92 16.32
C GLY A 84 10.76 6.70 17.13
N PRO A 85 11.76 6.04 17.72
CA PRO A 85 12.88 6.72 18.40
C PRO A 85 13.76 7.52 17.43
N LEU A 86 13.55 7.32 16.13
CA LEU A 86 14.01 8.15 15.04
C LEU A 86 12.79 8.39 14.15
N ALA A 87 12.12 9.54 14.27
CA ALA A 87 10.97 9.89 13.44
C ALA A 87 11.39 10.25 12.01
N ARG A 88 12.17 9.37 11.37
CA ARG A 88 12.82 9.63 10.09
C ARG A 88 11.98 9.09 8.97
N PHE A 89 11.84 9.91 7.93
CA PHE A 89 11.38 9.45 6.64
C PHE A 89 12.36 9.88 5.57
N ARG A 90 12.33 9.18 4.44
CA ARG A 90 13.04 9.60 3.24
C ARG A 90 12.05 9.72 2.10
N THR A 91 11.93 10.93 1.56
CA THR A 91 11.38 11.11 0.22
C THR A 91 12.49 10.74 -0.76
N GLN A 92 12.25 9.70 -1.54
CA GLN A 92 13.10 9.32 -2.65
C GLN A 92 12.44 9.82 -3.93
N ASN A 93 13.23 10.41 -4.81
CA ASN A 93 12.78 10.84 -6.12
C ASN A 93 13.63 10.19 -7.19
N GLY A 94 13.06 9.97 -8.37
CA GLY A 94 13.87 9.71 -9.56
C GLY A 94 14.73 10.92 -9.94
N HIS A 95 15.80 10.72 -10.71
CA HIS A 95 16.74 11.80 -11.07
C HIS A 95 16.13 12.90 -11.93
N LEU A 96 15.12 12.56 -12.72
CA LEU A 96 14.44 13.52 -13.60
C LEU A 96 13.10 13.98 -13.00
N ALA A 97 12.67 13.38 -11.90
CA ALA A 97 11.46 13.75 -11.21
C ALA A 97 11.60 15.15 -10.60
N THR A 98 10.71 16.05 -10.98
CA THR A 98 10.59 17.41 -10.41
C THR A 98 9.78 17.43 -9.12
N VAL A 99 9.46 16.26 -8.55
CA VAL A 99 8.49 16.10 -7.48
C VAL A 99 9.16 16.22 -6.11
N GLY A 100 9.31 17.44 -5.61
CA GLY A 100 9.93 17.71 -4.31
C GLY A 100 11.45 17.52 -4.29
N THR A 101 12.07 17.70 -3.12
CA THR A 101 13.52 17.54 -2.94
C THR A 101 13.81 16.19 -2.26
N PRO A 102 14.61 15.30 -2.87
CA PRO A 102 14.98 14.04 -2.22
C PRO A 102 15.84 14.31 -0.98
N GLY A 103 15.73 13.43 0.02
CA GLY A 103 16.58 13.51 1.21
C GLY A 103 15.98 12.85 2.43
N VAL A 104 16.83 12.65 3.43
CA VAL A 104 16.37 12.27 4.78
C VAL A 104 15.85 13.50 5.49
N ARG A 105 14.71 13.33 6.13
CA ARG A 105 14.05 14.32 6.96
C ARG A 105 13.62 13.68 8.26
N TYR A 106 13.52 14.51 9.29
CA TYR A 106 12.94 14.13 10.57
C TYR A 106 11.56 14.79 10.61
N ILE A 107 10.53 14.01 10.90
CA ILE A 107 9.15 14.52 10.98
C ILE A 107 9.11 15.67 11.97
N GLU A 108 9.74 15.54 13.14
CA GLU A 108 9.81 16.56 14.19
C GLU A 108 10.50 17.87 13.80
N ALA A 109 11.13 17.96 12.62
CA ALA A 109 11.87 19.13 12.17
C ALA A 109 11.33 19.71 10.86
N GLU A 110 10.18 19.23 10.37
CA GLU A 110 9.60 19.68 9.10
C GLU A 110 9.14 21.13 9.18
N ASP A 111 8.66 21.58 10.34
CA ASP A 111 8.31 22.97 10.62
C ASP A 111 9.52 23.84 11.03
N GLY A 112 10.71 23.25 11.11
CA GLY A 112 11.95 23.92 11.51
C GLY A 112 12.27 23.87 13.01
N ASN A 113 11.43 23.22 13.83
CA ASN A 113 11.62 23.10 15.28
C ASN A 113 11.73 21.62 15.76
N PRO A 114 12.95 21.07 15.90
CA PRO A 114 13.18 19.65 16.18
C PRO A 114 12.79 19.17 17.59
N ALA A 115 12.12 19.98 18.41
CA ALA A 115 11.88 19.67 19.82
C ALA A 115 10.86 18.53 20.02
N SER A 116 9.85 18.45 19.16
CA SER A 116 8.78 17.45 19.21
C SER A 116 7.94 17.51 17.94
N ILE A 117 7.33 16.38 17.54
CA ILE A 117 6.41 16.33 16.40
C ILE A 117 5.16 17.19 16.67
N SER A 118 5.05 18.32 15.98
CA SER A 118 3.90 19.22 16.00
C SER A 118 2.78 18.75 15.04
N ASP A 119 1.60 19.36 15.12
CA ASP A 119 0.55 19.12 14.11
C ASP A 119 0.96 19.63 12.73
N GLN A 120 1.74 20.72 12.69
CA GLN A 120 2.26 21.28 11.45
C GLN A 120 3.27 20.32 10.79
N ASP A 121 4.13 19.67 11.56
CA ASP A 121 5.03 18.63 11.06
C ASP A 121 4.26 17.50 10.39
N ARG A 122 3.15 17.05 11.01
CA ARG A 122 2.31 15.97 10.47
C ARG A 122 1.68 16.38 9.13
N LEU A 123 1.20 17.62 9.02
CA LEU A 123 0.65 18.17 7.79
C LEU A 123 1.70 18.24 6.67
N LEU A 124 2.87 18.79 6.96
CA LEU A 124 3.97 18.90 5.99
C LEU A 124 4.45 17.52 5.53
N PHE A 125 4.53 16.56 6.46
CA PHE A 125 4.88 15.19 6.11
C PHE A 125 3.80 14.54 5.22
N ALA A 126 2.52 14.69 5.56
CA ALA A 126 1.42 14.20 4.74
C ALA A 126 1.46 14.77 3.31
N ASP A 127 1.75 16.07 3.16
CA ASP A 127 1.91 16.72 1.86
C ASP A 127 3.07 16.10 1.05
N ARG A 128 4.20 15.77 1.70
CA ARG A 128 5.30 15.07 1.02
C ARG A 128 4.92 13.66 0.60
N MET A 129 4.20 12.91 1.44
CA MET A 129 3.72 11.57 1.08
C MET A 129 2.79 11.62 -0.14
N LYS A 130 1.84 12.56 -0.13
CA LYS A 130 0.97 12.84 -1.26
C LYS A 130 1.77 13.12 -2.54
N LEU A 131 2.74 14.03 -2.47
CA LEU A 131 3.57 14.37 -3.63
C LEU A 131 4.33 13.15 -4.16
N ALA A 132 4.97 12.37 -3.28
CA ALA A 132 5.72 11.17 -3.68
C ALA A 132 4.81 10.13 -4.37
N TRP A 133 3.60 9.91 -3.86
CA TRP A 133 2.68 8.89 -4.38
C TRP A 133 1.84 9.34 -5.58
N GLY A 134 1.54 10.63 -5.72
CA GLY A 134 0.66 11.22 -6.74
C GLY A 134 1.22 11.28 -8.16
N ASN A 135 1.96 10.27 -8.62
CA ASN A 135 2.56 10.24 -9.95
C ASN A 135 2.96 8.81 -10.38
N ALA A 136 3.18 8.60 -11.67
CA ALA A 136 3.55 7.29 -12.24
C ALA A 136 5.00 6.85 -11.95
N ASN A 137 5.87 7.73 -11.43
CA ASN A 137 7.25 7.37 -11.18
C ASN A 137 7.37 6.49 -9.93
N LEU A 138 7.77 5.25 -10.13
CA LEU A 138 7.93 4.23 -9.09
C LEU A 138 9.16 4.48 -8.21
N ASN A 139 10.11 5.31 -8.68
CA ASN A 139 11.21 5.81 -7.84
C ASN A 139 10.73 6.83 -6.81
N ASN A 140 9.58 7.48 -7.04
CA ASN A 140 9.01 8.46 -6.12
C ASN A 140 8.26 7.71 -5.02
N ARG A 141 8.86 7.66 -3.83
CA ARG A 141 8.35 6.87 -2.69
C ARG A 141 8.73 7.47 -1.35
N VAL A 142 8.04 6.97 -0.33
CA VAL A 142 8.33 7.30 1.06
C VAL A 142 8.86 6.06 1.75
N GLN A 143 10.09 6.14 2.23
CA GLN A 143 10.65 5.16 3.15
C GLN A 143 10.31 5.59 4.57
N LEU A 144 9.53 4.76 5.24
CA LEU A 144 9.16 4.86 6.65
C LEU A 144 10.08 3.92 7.45
N GLN A 145 10.61 4.38 8.58
CA GLN A 145 11.47 3.60 9.47
C GLN A 145 11.15 3.90 10.94
N THR A 146 10.60 2.91 11.64
CA THR A 146 10.09 3.10 13.02
C THR A 146 10.28 1.85 13.86
N GLN A 147 10.44 2.00 15.18
CA GLN A 147 10.50 0.88 16.12
C GLN A 147 9.20 0.66 16.91
N ALA A 148 8.23 1.59 16.84
CA ALA A 148 6.94 1.45 17.53
C ALA A 148 5.73 1.53 16.57
N GLY A 149 6.00 1.47 15.26
CA GLY A 149 4.99 1.44 14.21
C GLY A 149 4.61 2.82 13.67
N TYR A 150 3.73 2.79 12.67
CA TYR A 150 3.17 3.95 11.98
C TYR A 150 1.72 3.66 11.58
N GLY A 151 0.95 4.70 11.34
CA GLY A 151 -0.38 4.59 10.76
C GLY A 151 -0.84 5.91 10.15
N PHE A 152 -1.62 5.83 9.09
CA PHE A 152 -2.18 6.99 8.40
C PHE A 152 -3.36 6.57 7.53
N ILE A 153 -4.23 7.53 7.24
CA ILE A 153 -5.32 7.37 6.30
C ILE A 153 -4.86 7.88 4.94
N VAL A 154 -5.17 7.13 3.89
CA VAL A 154 -4.91 7.50 2.50
C VAL A 154 -6.25 7.68 1.79
N GLY A 155 -6.39 8.82 1.12
CA GLY A 155 -7.49 9.10 0.21
C GLY A 155 -7.01 9.09 -1.23
N LEU A 156 -7.65 8.29 -2.07
CA LEU A 156 -7.41 8.27 -3.52
C LEU A 156 -7.91 9.57 -4.17
N GLU A 157 -7.44 9.94 -5.35
CA GLU A 157 -7.92 11.11 -6.09
C GLU A 157 -9.39 10.97 -6.51
N THR A 158 -9.79 9.77 -6.89
CA THR A 158 -11.18 9.39 -7.20
C THR A 158 -11.54 8.10 -6.47
N GLN A 159 -12.84 7.82 -6.34
CA GLN A 159 -13.28 6.52 -5.86
C GLN A 159 -13.06 5.49 -6.97
N ILE A 160 -12.54 4.32 -6.61
CA ILE A 160 -12.40 3.17 -7.51
C ILE A 160 -13.52 2.16 -7.23
N TRP A 161 -13.85 1.36 -8.24
CA TRP A 161 -14.87 0.33 -8.16
C TRP A 161 -14.29 -1.02 -8.57
N ASP A 162 -14.79 -2.06 -7.92
CA ASP A 162 -14.55 -3.44 -8.27
C ASP A 162 -15.67 -3.94 -9.19
N SER A 163 -15.29 -4.43 -10.37
CA SER A 163 -16.23 -4.99 -11.35
C SER A 163 -16.88 -6.31 -10.95
N ASN A 164 -16.30 -7.01 -9.97
CA ASN A 164 -16.74 -8.32 -9.53
C ASN A 164 -16.51 -8.48 -8.03
N PHE A 165 -17.60 -8.40 -7.26
CA PHE A 165 -17.57 -8.45 -5.80
C PHE A 165 -17.08 -9.77 -5.18
N ALA A 166 -16.67 -10.75 -6.00
CA ALA A 166 -16.02 -11.97 -5.58
C ALA A 166 -14.57 -11.97 -6.06
N GLN A 167 -13.68 -12.52 -5.22
CA GLN A 167 -12.25 -12.58 -5.52
C GLN A 167 -11.98 -13.04 -6.96
N ASP A 168 -11.31 -12.17 -7.71
CA ASP A 168 -11.02 -12.39 -9.12
C ASP A 168 -9.54 -12.12 -9.45
N SER A 169 -9.25 -12.05 -10.74
CA SER A 169 -7.90 -11.86 -11.24
C SER A 169 -7.54 -10.41 -11.56
N ARG A 170 -8.35 -9.45 -11.11
CA ARG A 170 -8.24 -8.03 -11.39
C ARG A 170 -8.14 -7.22 -10.07
N PRO A 171 -7.07 -7.39 -9.28
CA PRO A 171 -6.92 -6.60 -8.07
C PRO A 171 -6.91 -5.09 -8.35
N GLU A 172 -7.58 -4.31 -7.50
CA GLU A 172 -7.74 -2.86 -7.67
C GLU A 172 -6.65 -2.03 -6.98
N LEU A 173 -6.01 -2.56 -5.92
CA LEU A 173 -4.98 -1.84 -5.17
C LEU A 173 -3.62 -2.49 -5.32
N PHE A 174 -2.61 -1.68 -5.64
CA PHE A 174 -1.23 -2.11 -5.82
C PHE A 174 -0.29 -1.36 -4.90
N ILE A 175 0.53 -2.13 -4.18
CA ILE A 175 1.54 -1.60 -3.27
C ILE A 175 2.88 -2.07 -3.78
N PHE A 176 3.72 -1.12 -4.17
CA PHE A 176 5.05 -1.37 -4.69
C PHE A 176 6.11 -1.10 -3.62
N GLU A 177 7.08 -2.01 -3.53
CA GLU A 177 8.19 -1.95 -2.59
C GLU A 177 9.52 -2.37 -3.23
N ASP A 178 10.63 -1.89 -2.64
CA ASP A 178 11.98 -2.35 -2.99
C ASP A 178 12.40 -3.57 -2.16
N GLN A 179 12.18 -3.48 -0.84
CA GLN A 179 12.64 -4.51 0.09
C GLN A 179 11.67 -5.67 0.21
N GLY A 180 10.36 -5.42 0.08
CA GLY A 180 9.31 -6.42 0.20
C GLY A 180 9.35 -7.16 1.53
N ASN A 181 9.66 -6.42 2.59
CA ASN A 181 9.77 -6.92 3.96
C ASN A 181 8.76 -6.24 4.89
N SER A 182 7.94 -5.33 4.37
CA SER A 182 6.93 -4.67 5.19
C SER A 182 5.88 -5.66 5.66
N VAL A 183 5.40 -5.41 6.87
CA VAL A 183 4.17 -6.00 7.39
C VAL A 183 3.26 -4.84 7.71
N MET A 184 2.14 -4.74 7.00
CA MET A 184 1.17 -3.67 7.18
C MET A 184 -0.26 -4.21 7.11
N THR A 185 -1.18 -3.54 7.77
CA THR A 185 -2.61 -3.81 7.72
C THR A 185 -3.31 -2.69 6.98
N ILE A 186 -4.16 -3.07 6.03
CA ILE A 186 -5.01 -2.18 5.24
C ILE A 186 -6.45 -2.41 5.65
N GLN A 187 -7.14 -1.32 5.99
CA GLN A 187 -8.53 -1.31 6.42
C GLN A 187 -9.29 -0.29 5.57
N ALA A 188 -10.33 -0.73 4.86
CA ALA A 188 -11.21 0.18 4.14
C ALA A 188 -11.96 1.10 5.11
N LEU A 189 -12.21 2.34 4.69
CA LEU A 189 -12.97 3.33 5.43
C LEU A 189 -14.14 3.87 4.58
N ASP A 190 -15.21 4.28 5.23
CA ASP A 190 -16.28 5.06 4.60
C ASP A 190 -15.90 6.56 4.46
N ASP A 191 -16.81 7.36 3.90
CA ASP A 191 -16.60 8.81 3.71
C ASP A 191 -16.51 9.60 5.02
N ASP A 192 -17.05 9.05 6.11
CA ASP A 192 -16.95 9.61 7.46
C ASP A 192 -15.69 9.11 8.20
N LEU A 193 -14.83 8.35 7.51
CA LEU A 193 -13.58 7.74 8.00
C LEU A 193 -13.78 6.63 9.06
N HIS A 194 -14.95 6.02 9.12
CA HIS A 194 -15.19 4.83 9.94
C HIS A 194 -14.72 3.57 9.22
N GLU A 195 -14.22 2.61 10.00
CA GLU A 195 -13.75 1.32 9.48
C GLU A 195 -14.92 0.48 8.95
N ILE A 196 -14.79 -0.01 7.71
CA ILE A 196 -15.78 -0.85 7.04
C ILE A 196 -15.13 -2.10 6.44
N GLY A 197 -15.86 -3.21 6.38
CA GLY A 197 -15.35 -4.45 5.80
C GLY A 197 -14.33 -5.15 6.70
N THR A 198 -13.36 -5.84 6.09
CA THR A 198 -12.37 -6.70 6.77
C THR A 198 -10.95 -6.15 6.58
N PRO A 199 -10.13 -6.06 7.63
CA PRO A 199 -8.73 -5.67 7.49
C PRO A 199 -7.94 -6.76 6.77
N VAL A 200 -7.11 -6.35 5.82
CA VAL A 200 -6.18 -7.23 5.09
C VAL A 200 -4.76 -6.96 5.58
N GLU A 201 -4.08 -8.00 6.04
CA GLU A 201 -2.66 -7.93 6.36
C GLU A 201 -1.83 -8.25 5.12
N VAL A 202 -1.02 -7.30 4.67
CA VAL A 202 -0.01 -7.50 3.64
C VAL A 202 1.30 -7.88 4.33
N ARG A 203 1.74 -9.10 4.10
CA ARG A 203 2.99 -9.63 4.64
C ARG A 203 4.07 -9.69 3.55
N ALA A 204 5.32 -9.82 3.97
CA ALA A 204 6.46 -10.03 3.09
C ALA A 204 6.28 -11.18 2.09
N VAL A 205 5.51 -12.22 2.44
CA VAL A 205 5.22 -13.37 1.55
C VAL A 205 4.24 -13.04 0.43
N ASP A 206 3.38 -12.04 0.63
CA ASP A 206 2.38 -11.62 -0.35
C ASP A 206 3.03 -10.72 -1.41
N ILE A 207 4.08 -10.01 -0.99
CA ILE A 207 4.92 -9.15 -1.81
C ILE A 207 5.86 -10.03 -2.67
N ALA A 208 5.48 -10.27 -3.92
CA ALA A 208 6.34 -11.00 -4.84
C ALA A 208 7.05 -10.07 -5.81
N SER A 209 8.21 -10.55 -6.21
CA SER A 209 8.98 -10.09 -7.35
C SER A 209 8.11 -9.99 -8.60
N ILE A 210 8.11 -8.82 -9.24
CA ILE A 210 7.56 -8.68 -10.59
C ILE A 210 8.68 -8.96 -11.62
N ASN A 211 8.44 -9.95 -12.48
CA ASN A 211 9.42 -10.53 -13.42
C ASN A 211 9.54 -9.70 -14.74
N PRO A 212 10.66 -9.74 -15.50
CA PRO A 212 12.06 -9.78 -15.11
C PRO A 212 12.77 -8.44 -15.43
N THR A 213 12.04 -7.34 -15.55
CA THR A 213 12.68 -6.05 -15.82
C THR A 213 13.31 -5.60 -14.52
N LYS A 214 14.58 -6.00 -14.33
CA LYS A 214 15.50 -5.38 -13.38
C LYS A 214 15.54 -3.89 -13.69
N VAL A 215 14.65 -3.15 -13.07
CA VAL A 215 14.66 -1.71 -13.14
C VAL A 215 15.70 -1.25 -12.14
N TRP A 216 16.64 -0.42 -12.57
CA TRP A 216 17.51 0.29 -11.64
C TRP A 216 16.69 1.35 -10.91
N VAL A 217 15.97 0.91 -9.89
CA VAL A 217 15.39 1.80 -8.89
C VAL A 217 16.59 2.21 -8.04
N GLY A 218 17.13 3.41 -8.21
CA GLY A 218 18.24 3.86 -7.37
C GLY A 218 17.82 3.71 -5.90
N ARG A 219 18.39 2.75 -5.16
CA ARG A 219 18.33 2.80 -3.71
C ARG A 219 19.14 4.00 -3.28
N TRP A 220 18.75 4.64 -2.20
CA TRP A 220 19.47 5.79 -1.68
C TRP A 220 20.08 5.37 -0.34
N ASN A 221 21.36 5.66 -0.14
CA ASN A 221 22.03 5.53 1.14
C ASN A 221 21.33 6.40 2.21
N GLN A 222 21.63 6.16 3.48
CA GLN A 222 21.10 6.98 4.59
C GLN A 222 21.45 8.48 4.48
N ASN A 223 22.51 8.82 3.76
CA ASN A 223 22.91 10.20 3.50
C ASN A 223 22.26 10.80 2.23
N GLY A 224 21.34 10.09 1.57
CA GLY A 224 20.69 10.55 0.34
C GLY A 224 21.58 10.50 -0.91
N SER A 225 22.69 9.74 -0.90
CA SER A 225 23.43 9.43 -2.14
C SER A 225 22.86 8.17 -2.82
N PRO A 226 22.89 8.06 -4.15
CA PRO A 226 22.44 6.86 -4.83
C PRO A 226 23.36 5.67 -4.49
N GLN A 227 22.76 4.51 -4.29
CA GLN A 227 23.39 3.20 -4.17
C GLN A 227 23.30 2.50 -5.51
N SER A 228 24.44 2.06 -6.04
CA SER A 228 24.47 1.17 -7.19
C SER A 228 24.04 -0.23 -6.77
N GLY A 229 23.03 -0.78 -7.43
CA GLY A 229 22.60 -2.16 -7.27
C GLY A 229 21.50 -2.55 -8.25
N THR A 230 21.38 -3.84 -8.51
CA THR A 230 20.20 -4.37 -9.21
C THR A 230 19.10 -4.58 -8.18
N TYR A 231 17.98 -3.89 -8.36
CA TYR A 231 16.83 -4.00 -7.46
C TYR A 231 15.65 -4.59 -8.21
N GLU A 232 14.92 -5.43 -7.49
CA GLU A 232 13.71 -6.04 -7.98
C GLU A 232 12.55 -5.28 -7.36
N LEU A 233 11.70 -4.70 -8.21
CA LEU A 233 10.46 -4.15 -7.72
C LEU A 233 9.60 -5.33 -7.26
N LYS A 234 9.02 -5.18 -6.07
CA LYS A 234 8.11 -6.15 -5.53
C LYS A 234 6.75 -5.52 -5.36
N MET A 235 5.72 -6.33 -5.43
CA MET A 235 4.34 -5.86 -5.44
C MET A 235 3.45 -6.78 -4.62
N ALA A 236 2.62 -6.17 -3.79
CA ALA A 236 1.38 -6.76 -3.31
C ALA A 236 0.21 -6.16 -4.09
N SER A 237 -0.78 -6.99 -4.40
CA SER A 237 -2.00 -6.59 -5.08
C SER A 237 -3.21 -7.05 -4.27
N ILE A 238 -4.14 -6.15 -4.00
CA ILE A 238 -5.32 -6.39 -3.17
C ILE A 238 -6.53 -6.16 -4.04
N ASP A 239 -7.38 -7.18 -4.06
CA ASP A 239 -8.71 -7.15 -4.65
C ASP A 239 -9.68 -6.60 -3.57
N LEU A 240 -10.56 -5.67 -3.94
CA LEU A 240 -11.46 -5.01 -2.97
C LEU A 240 -12.38 -5.99 -2.25
N SER A 241 -12.73 -7.11 -2.89
CA SER A 241 -13.53 -8.17 -2.25
C SER A 241 -12.82 -8.77 -1.03
N GLN A 242 -11.48 -8.73 -0.96
CA GLN A 242 -10.72 -9.15 0.23
C GLN A 242 -10.91 -8.19 1.41
N LEU A 243 -11.11 -6.91 1.12
CA LEU A 243 -11.50 -5.89 2.09
C LEU A 243 -13.00 -5.96 2.41
N GLY A 244 -13.78 -6.77 1.69
CA GLY A 244 -15.23 -6.89 1.86
C GLY A 244 -16.00 -5.65 1.39
N VAL A 245 -15.45 -4.90 0.44
CA VAL A 245 -16.07 -3.69 -0.13
C VAL A 245 -16.12 -3.79 -1.66
N THR A 246 -17.02 -3.01 -2.27
CA THR A 246 -17.22 -2.98 -3.73
C THR A 246 -16.63 -1.73 -4.39
N HIS A 247 -16.24 -0.77 -3.56
CA HIS A 247 -15.66 0.49 -3.96
C HIS A 247 -14.75 0.98 -2.84
N LEU A 248 -13.78 1.81 -3.19
CA LEU A 248 -12.83 2.33 -2.23
C LEU A 248 -12.42 3.75 -2.61
N LYS A 249 -12.50 4.66 -1.64
CA LYS A 249 -11.92 6.00 -1.70
C LYS A 249 -10.88 6.21 -0.61
N TRP A 250 -11.21 5.73 0.59
CA TRP A 250 -10.43 5.92 1.80
C TRP A 250 -10.00 4.57 2.38
N PHE A 251 -8.75 4.48 2.78
CA PHE A 251 -8.25 3.32 3.52
C PHE A 251 -7.19 3.74 4.54
N LYS A 252 -7.14 3.02 5.64
CA LYS A 252 -6.14 3.18 6.68
C LYS A 252 -5.03 2.16 6.49
N ILE A 253 -3.78 2.62 6.50
CA ILE A 253 -2.59 1.77 6.63
C ILE A 253 -2.11 1.86 8.06
N THR A 254 -1.81 0.72 8.67
CA THR A 254 -1.13 0.63 9.97
C THR A 254 -0.04 -0.42 9.94
N THR A 255 0.98 -0.27 10.76
CA THR A 255 1.91 -1.36 11.09
C THR A 255 2.01 -1.50 12.61
N ASN A 256 2.03 -2.74 13.08
CA ASN A 256 2.22 -3.06 14.48
C ASN A 256 3.59 -3.73 14.63
N VAL A 257 4.49 -3.09 15.36
CA VAL A 257 5.75 -3.70 15.76
C VAL A 257 5.60 -4.23 17.18
N GLN A 258 5.50 -5.55 17.33
CA GLN A 258 5.61 -6.19 18.63
C GLN A 258 7.06 -6.61 18.88
N GLY A 259 7.63 -6.27 20.04
CA GLY A 259 8.94 -6.78 20.49
C GLY A 259 10.17 -5.95 20.14
N GLY A 260 10.02 -4.69 19.72
CA GLY A 260 11.16 -3.75 19.54
C GLY A 260 11.95 -3.94 18.23
N GLY A 261 11.41 -4.66 17.25
CA GLY A 261 11.96 -4.71 15.90
C GLY A 261 11.85 -3.37 15.17
N GLU A 262 12.58 -3.19 14.08
CA GLU A 262 12.37 -2.06 13.18
C GLU A 262 11.33 -2.45 12.11
N ALA A 263 10.24 -1.69 12.01
CA ALA A 263 9.40 -1.69 10.82
C ALA A 263 9.96 -0.67 9.83
N SER A 264 10.32 -1.17 8.65
CA SER A 264 10.66 -0.35 7.49
C SER A 264 9.67 -0.63 6.39
N ALA A 265 9.23 0.41 5.69
CA ALA A 265 8.38 0.25 4.51
C ALA A 265 8.74 1.30 3.45
N ASP A 266 9.00 0.82 2.24
CA ASP A 266 9.36 1.65 1.08
C ASP A 266 8.16 1.71 0.14
N LEU A 267 7.16 2.53 0.45
CA LEU A 267 5.83 2.40 -0.13
C LEU A 267 5.62 3.30 -1.35
N LYS A 268 4.99 2.74 -2.39
CA LYS A 268 4.27 3.46 -3.44
C LYS A 268 2.94 2.76 -3.70
N ILE A 269 1.84 3.53 -3.71
CA ILE A 269 0.49 2.99 -3.87
C ILE A 269 -0.08 3.48 -5.20
N VAL A 270 -0.70 2.56 -5.94
CA VAL A 270 -1.45 2.83 -7.16
C VAL A 270 -2.76 2.06 -7.07
N ALA A 271 -3.86 2.70 -7.44
CA ALA A 271 -5.16 2.08 -7.53
C ALA A 271 -5.64 2.06 -8.99
N VAL A 272 -6.54 1.14 -9.31
CA VAL A 272 -7.19 1.05 -10.62
C VAL A 272 -8.68 0.87 -10.42
N ASP A 273 -9.47 1.54 -11.25
CA ASP A 273 -10.91 1.28 -11.34
C ASP A 273 -11.12 0.14 -12.34
N THR A 274 -11.64 -0.99 -11.87
CA THR A 274 -11.89 -2.16 -12.73
C THR A 274 -13.31 -2.19 -13.27
N SER A 275 -14.18 -1.26 -12.85
CA SER A 275 -15.56 -1.21 -13.33
C SER A 275 -15.59 -1.24 -14.86
N PRO A 276 -16.61 -1.87 -15.46
CA PRO A 276 -16.79 -1.76 -16.88
C PRO A 276 -16.90 -0.27 -17.20
N ALA A 277 -15.92 0.27 -17.93
CA ALA A 277 -15.97 1.63 -18.45
C ALA A 277 -17.40 1.86 -18.95
N PRO A 278 -18.07 2.98 -18.59
CA PRO A 278 -19.47 3.16 -18.93
C PRO A 278 -19.59 2.90 -20.42
N ALA A 279 -20.30 1.81 -20.77
CA ALA A 279 -20.59 1.50 -22.15
C ALA A 279 -21.13 2.81 -22.71
N ALA A 280 -20.41 3.40 -23.67
CA ALA A 280 -20.84 4.63 -24.29
C ALA A 280 -22.29 4.38 -24.66
N GLN A 281 -23.22 4.98 -23.90
CA GLN A 281 -24.61 4.98 -24.28
C GLN A 281 -24.57 5.80 -25.54
N THR A 282 -24.46 5.13 -26.68
CA THR A 282 -24.85 5.67 -27.96
C THR A 282 -26.25 6.18 -27.71
N MET A 283 -26.36 7.48 -27.47
CA MET A 283 -27.60 8.21 -27.62
C MET A 283 -27.95 8.04 -29.10
N THR A 284 -28.61 6.95 -29.44
CA THR A 284 -29.49 6.92 -30.60
C THR A 284 -30.57 7.92 -30.28
N PHE A 285 -30.40 9.13 -30.81
CA PHE A 285 -31.51 10.03 -31.02
C PHE A 285 -32.39 9.37 -32.08
N ASP A 286 -33.55 8.89 -31.66
CA ASP A 286 -34.67 8.65 -32.57
C ASP A 286 -35.27 10.00 -33.03
#